data_AF-A0A317D4P3-F1
#
_entry.id   AF-A0A317D4P3-F1
#
_cell.length_a   1.000
_cell.length_b   1.000
_cell.length_c   1.000
_cell.angle_alpha   90.00
_cell.angle_beta   90.00
_cell.angle_gamma   90.00
#
_symmetry.space_group_name_H-M   'P 1'
#
loop_
_entity.id
_entity.type
_entity.pdbx_description
1 polymer ?
#
loop_
_entity_poly.entity_id
_entity_poly.type
_entity_poly.pdbx_seq_one_letter_code
_entity_poly.pdbx_strand_id
1 'polypeptide(L)'
;MTCDHVRAALSARLDGEDPQASPAVLDAHTATCAGCRSWLARAEQVTRLARVQPVEVPDLTAAVLAAVAADSAHRSPAAIRRARRQVLRVAVAVAAVAQLAIALPILLAGLGVSVDSHTSREMASFDVALAVGFALAAWRPERARAFLPVALVLAVCLAGTSVVDIANSTTALVHEAGHLAAVVQAGLLWALGRTGGDDRPLTPALAAGRG
;
A
#
# COMPACT_ATOMS: atom_id res chain seq x y z
N MET A 1 46.67 -17.20 25.82
CA MET A 1 45.38 -16.95 25.12
C MET A 1 44.25 -17.45 26.00
N THR A 2 43.10 -16.78 25.98
CA THR A 2 41.88 -17.25 26.65
C THR A 2 41.28 -18.42 25.87
N CYS A 3 40.53 -19.29 26.54
CA CYS A 3 39.85 -20.42 25.89
C CYS A 3 38.88 -19.93 24.79
N ASP A 4 38.24 -18.78 24.97
CA ASP A 4 37.31 -18.22 23.98
C ASP A 4 38.02 -17.80 22.69
N HIS A 5 39.18 -17.15 22.79
CA HIS A 5 39.97 -16.79 21.62
C HIS A 5 40.50 -18.02 20.88
N VAL A 6 40.88 -19.08 21.61
CA VAL A 6 41.32 -20.34 21.00
C VAL A 6 40.17 -21.04 20.29
N ARG A 7 38.96 -21.06 20.89
CA ARG A 7 37.77 -21.64 20.25
C ARG A 7 37.37 -20.88 18.98
N ALA A 8 37.40 -19.54 19.02
CA ALA A 8 37.14 -18.73 17.83
C ALA A 8 38.12 -19.03 16.70
N ALA A 9 39.42 -19.06 17.00
CA ALA A 9 40.46 -19.38 16.02
C ALA A 9 40.34 -20.83 15.47
N LEU A 10 40.00 -21.79 16.33
CA LEU A 10 39.74 -23.17 15.91
C LEU A 10 38.47 -23.29 15.04
N SER A 11 37.45 -22.47 15.28
CA SER A 11 36.25 -22.40 14.44
C SER A 11 36.59 -21.89 13.04
N ALA A 12 37.28 -20.74 12.96
CA ALA A 12 37.73 -20.17 11.69
C ALA A 12 38.55 -21.19 10.88
N ARG A 13 39.43 -21.95 11.55
CA ARG A 13 40.19 -23.05 10.92
C ARG A 13 39.29 -24.16 10.35
N LEU A 14 38.18 -24.50 11.01
CA LEU A 14 37.24 -25.52 10.53
C LEU A 14 36.43 -25.04 9.32
N ASP A 15 36.15 -23.73 9.26
CA ASP A 15 35.41 -23.08 8.17
C ASP A 15 36.31 -22.73 6.96
N GLY A 16 37.62 -22.92 7.08
CA GLY A 16 38.61 -22.58 6.05
C GLY A 16 38.98 -21.09 6.00
N GLU A 17 38.60 -20.34 7.04
CA GLU A 17 38.92 -18.92 7.23
C GLU A 17 40.27 -18.74 7.95
N ASP A 18 40.82 -17.52 7.92
CA ASP A 18 42.07 -17.20 8.63
C ASP A 18 41.87 -17.23 10.16
N PRO A 19 42.56 -18.12 10.91
CA PRO A 19 42.42 -18.24 12.37
C PRO A 19 42.95 -17.05 13.16
N GLN A 20 43.70 -16.14 12.53
CA GLN A 20 44.39 -15.01 13.19
C GLN A 20 45.25 -15.43 14.40
N ALA A 21 45.71 -16.69 14.39
CA ALA A 21 46.54 -17.30 15.41
C ALA A 21 47.40 -18.39 14.76
N SER A 22 48.65 -18.54 15.21
CA SER A 22 49.53 -19.55 14.62
C SER A 22 49.07 -20.97 15.00
N PRO A 23 49.19 -21.95 14.08
CA PRO A 23 48.82 -23.34 14.36
C PRO A 23 49.52 -23.90 15.61
N ALA A 24 50.81 -23.60 15.77
CA ALA A 24 51.60 -24.05 16.92
C ALA A 24 51.03 -23.59 18.27
N VAL A 25 50.45 -22.38 18.34
CA VAL A 25 49.85 -21.85 19.57
C VAL A 25 48.51 -22.53 19.88
N LEU A 26 47.70 -22.80 18.86
CA LEU A 26 46.43 -23.53 19.00
C LEU A 26 46.68 -24.99 19.43
N ASP A 27 47.68 -25.64 18.84
CA ASP A 27 48.05 -27.02 19.14
C ASP A 27 48.65 -27.14 20.56
N ALA A 28 49.49 -26.20 20.98
CA ALA A 28 50.01 -26.14 22.35
C ALA A 28 48.88 -25.94 23.39
N HIS A 29 47.88 -25.11 23.08
CA HIS A 29 46.75 -24.89 23.98
C HIS A 29 45.84 -26.11 24.06
N THR A 30 45.55 -26.77 22.93
CA THR A 30 44.76 -28.00 22.93
C THR A 30 45.52 -29.16 23.58
N ALA A 31 46.85 -29.20 23.55
CA ALA A 31 47.63 -30.20 24.30
C ALA A 31 47.44 -30.08 25.83
N THR A 32 47.24 -28.87 26.36
CA THR A 32 47.17 -28.60 27.80
C THR A 32 45.74 -28.42 28.34
N CYS A 33 44.79 -27.95 27.52
CA CYS A 33 43.41 -27.66 27.94
C CYS A 33 42.41 -28.73 27.48
N ALA A 34 41.92 -29.55 28.42
CA ALA A 34 40.91 -30.57 28.16
C ALA A 34 39.58 -30.01 27.62
N GLY A 35 39.18 -28.82 28.08
CA GLY A 35 37.95 -28.16 27.65
C GLY A 35 37.98 -27.65 26.21
N CYS A 36 39.16 -27.29 25.70
CA CYS A 36 39.33 -26.91 24.30
C CYS A 36 39.48 -28.16 23.40
N ARG A 37 40.09 -29.24 23.88
CA ARG A 37 40.10 -30.54 23.16
C ARG A 37 38.70 -31.11 22.95
N SER A 38 37.91 -31.17 24.02
CA SER A 38 36.54 -31.72 23.95
C SER A 38 35.61 -30.84 23.10
N TRP A 39 35.84 -29.53 23.11
CA TRP A 39 35.14 -28.62 22.22
C TRP A 39 35.50 -28.87 20.75
N LEU A 40 36.80 -28.98 20.43
CA LEU A 40 37.27 -29.19 19.05
C LEU A 40 36.75 -30.51 18.48
N ALA A 41 36.81 -31.60 19.26
CA ALA A 41 36.30 -32.91 18.80
C ALA A 41 34.79 -32.89 18.48
N ARG A 42 33.99 -32.16 19.26
CA ARG A 42 32.56 -31.98 18.98
C ARG A 42 32.32 -31.10 17.76
N ALA A 43 33.08 -30.02 17.62
CA ALA A 43 32.99 -29.13 16.47
C ALA A 43 33.30 -29.89 15.17
N GLU A 44 34.39 -30.66 15.14
CA GLU A 44 34.76 -31.51 14.01
C GLU A 44 33.67 -32.55 13.67
N GLN A 45 33.02 -33.13 14.68
CA GLN A 45 31.91 -34.07 14.45
C GLN A 45 30.72 -33.38 13.76
N VAL A 46 30.33 -32.19 14.23
CA VAL A 46 29.27 -31.40 13.59
C VAL A 46 29.67 -31.01 12.18
N THR A 47 30.89 -30.52 11.97
CA THR A 47 31.40 -30.15 10.64
C THR A 47 31.37 -31.35 9.69
N ARG A 48 31.72 -32.58 10.15
CA ARG A 48 31.62 -33.79 9.32
C ARG A 48 30.18 -34.15 8.95
N LEU A 49 29.24 -34.04 9.90
CA LEU A 49 27.83 -34.32 9.66
C LEU A 49 27.16 -33.27 8.76
N ALA A 50 27.60 -32.00 8.86
CA ALA A 50 27.08 -30.89 8.08
C ALA A 50 27.78 -30.70 6.73
N ARG A 51 28.85 -31.45 6.45
CA ARG A 51 29.60 -31.33 5.19
C ARG A 51 28.73 -31.88 4.05
N VAL A 52 28.00 -30.98 3.40
CA VAL A 52 27.25 -31.26 2.18
C VAL A 52 28.27 -31.45 1.05
N GLN A 53 28.27 -32.63 0.42
CA GLN A 53 29.06 -32.83 -0.78
C GLN A 53 28.49 -31.96 -1.90
N PRO A 54 29.34 -31.36 -2.76
CA PRO A 54 28.85 -30.68 -3.95
C PRO A 54 28.09 -31.70 -4.80
N VAL A 55 26.78 -31.48 -4.90
CA VAL A 55 25.92 -32.17 -5.85
C VAL A 55 25.98 -31.36 -7.14
N GLU A 56 26.04 -32.04 -8.27
CA GLU A 56 25.94 -31.39 -9.58
C GLU A 56 24.53 -30.80 -9.71
N VAL A 57 24.42 -29.48 -9.54
CA VAL A 57 23.16 -28.75 -9.63
C VAL A 57 23.01 -28.28 -11.08
N PRO A 58 21.87 -28.55 -11.75
CA PRO A 58 21.64 -28.06 -13.10
C PRO A 58 21.67 -26.52 -13.12
N ASP A 59 22.24 -25.94 -14.18
CA ASP A 59 22.22 -24.49 -14.36
C ASP A 59 20.78 -24.01 -14.61
N LEU A 60 20.21 -23.34 -13.61
CA LEU A 60 18.87 -22.79 -13.66
C LEU A 60 18.85 -21.32 -14.14
N THR A 61 19.99 -20.74 -14.50
CA THR A 61 20.09 -19.30 -14.82
C THR A 61 19.13 -18.91 -15.92
N ALA A 62 19.09 -19.67 -17.03
CA ALA A 62 18.17 -19.42 -18.13
C ALA A 62 16.70 -19.60 -17.73
N ALA A 63 16.38 -20.60 -16.91
CA ALA A 63 15.02 -20.86 -16.43
C ALA A 63 14.52 -19.75 -15.50
N VAL A 64 15.39 -19.27 -14.60
CA VAL A 64 15.10 -18.15 -13.69
C VAL A 64 14.90 -16.86 -14.48
N LEU A 65 15.79 -16.55 -15.43
CA LEU A 65 15.65 -15.35 -16.27
C LEU A 65 14.37 -15.39 -17.13
N ALA A 66 14.01 -16.56 -17.67
CA ALA A 66 12.76 -16.73 -18.40
C ALA A 66 11.53 -16.53 -17.49
N ALA A 67 11.56 -17.04 -16.26
CA ALA A 67 10.48 -16.84 -15.28
C ALA A 67 10.32 -15.36 -14.89
N VAL A 68 11.43 -14.64 -14.67
CA VAL A 68 11.41 -13.19 -14.38
C VAL A 68 10.89 -12.39 -15.58
N ALA A 69 11.31 -12.73 -16.80
CA ALA A 69 10.81 -12.08 -18.02
C ALA A 69 9.30 -12.35 -18.22
N ALA A 70 8.84 -13.57 -17.94
CA ALA A 70 7.43 -13.92 -17.98
C ALA A 70 6.62 -13.14 -16.92
N ASP A 71 7.10 -13.03 -15.68
CA ASP A 71 6.47 -12.22 -14.62
C ASP A 71 6.42 -10.72 -14.98
N SER A 72 7.46 -10.24 -15.68
CA SER A 72 7.51 -8.85 -16.18
C SER A 72 6.54 -8.60 -17.34
N ALA A 73 6.37 -9.58 -18.23
CA ALA A 73 5.47 -9.50 -19.38
C ALA A 73 3.99 -9.60 -18.97
N HIS A 74 3.70 -10.38 -17.93
CA HIS A 74 2.41 -10.34 -17.27
C HIS A 74 2.36 -9.08 -16.42
N ARG A 75 1.88 -7.95 -16.98
CA ARG A 75 1.50 -6.77 -16.17
C ARG A 75 0.72 -7.28 -14.97
N SER A 76 1.37 -7.28 -13.79
CA SER A 76 0.79 -8.04 -12.70
C SER A 76 -0.61 -7.47 -12.44
N PRO A 77 -1.61 -8.30 -12.10
CA PRO A 77 -2.94 -7.82 -11.76
C PRO A 77 -2.89 -6.67 -10.74
N ALA A 78 -1.84 -6.64 -9.90
CA ALA A 78 -1.55 -5.56 -8.97
C ALA A 78 -1.13 -4.24 -9.66
N ALA A 79 -0.35 -4.27 -10.75
CA ALA A 79 -0.01 -3.08 -11.52
C ALA A 79 -1.25 -2.45 -12.18
N ILE A 80 -2.15 -3.27 -12.75
CA ILE A 80 -3.42 -2.80 -13.32
C ILE A 80 -4.32 -2.19 -12.23
N ARG A 81 -4.43 -2.85 -11.06
CA ARG A 81 -5.17 -2.30 -9.91
C ARG A 81 -4.61 -0.97 -9.42
N ARG A 82 -3.27 -0.85 -9.31
CA ARG A 82 -2.60 0.41 -8.94
C ARG A 82 -2.89 1.53 -9.94
N ALA A 83 -2.77 1.24 -11.24
CA ALA A 83 -3.08 2.20 -12.30
C ALA A 83 -4.55 2.64 -12.25
N ARG A 84 -5.50 1.70 -12.14
CA ARG A 84 -6.93 2.00 -11.99
C ARG A 84 -7.21 2.87 -10.78
N ARG A 85 -6.59 2.57 -9.63
CA ARG A 85 -6.73 3.36 -8.41
C ARG A 85 -6.15 4.77 -8.56
N GLN A 86 -5.03 4.93 -9.27
CA GLN A 86 -4.45 6.23 -9.61
C GLN A 86 -5.41 7.04 -10.48
N VAL A 87 -5.97 6.44 -11.53
CA VAL A 87 -6.95 7.08 -12.42
C VAL A 87 -8.19 7.53 -11.62
N LEU A 88 -8.74 6.68 -10.76
CA LEU A 88 -9.89 7.02 -9.92
C LEU A 88 -9.57 8.18 -8.96
N ARG A 89 -8.39 8.22 -8.35
CA ARG A 89 -7.97 9.35 -7.50
C ARG A 89 -7.88 10.65 -8.29
N VAL A 90 -7.27 10.61 -9.47
CA VAL A 90 -7.16 11.79 -10.34
C VAL A 90 -8.54 12.25 -10.77
N ALA A 91 -9.44 11.33 -11.14
CA ALA A 91 -10.80 11.65 -11.52
C ALA A 91 -11.58 12.34 -10.37
N VAL A 92 -11.51 11.80 -9.14
CA VAL A 92 -12.14 12.44 -7.96
C VAL A 92 -11.53 13.83 -7.71
N ALA A 93 -10.21 13.97 -7.79
CA ALA A 93 -9.54 15.25 -7.58
C ALA A 93 -9.94 16.29 -8.63
N VAL A 94 -9.98 15.91 -9.90
CA VAL A 94 -10.40 16.80 -11.01
C VAL A 94 -11.86 17.23 -10.83
N ALA A 95 -12.76 16.29 -10.50
CA ALA A 95 -14.17 16.60 -10.25
C ALA A 95 -14.35 17.55 -9.06
N ALA A 96 -13.64 17.31 -7.96
CA ALA A 96 -13.63 18.19 -6.79
C ALA A 96 -13.10 19.60 -7.11
N VAL A 97 -12.03 19.72 -7.89
CA VAL A 97 -11.49 21.01 -8.33
C VAL A 97 -12.46 21.73 -9.24
N ALA A 98 -13.12 21.03 -10.17
CA ALA A 98 -14.14 21.61 -11.04
C ALA A 98 -15.35 22.13 -10.22
N GLN A 99 -15.85 21.35 -9.26
CA GLN A 99 -16.91 21.78 -8.35
C GLN A 99 -16.49 23.02 -7.54
N LEU A 100 -15.26 23.04 -7.02
CA LEU A 100 -14.73 24.20 -6.30
C LEU A 100 -14.63 25.44 -7.20
N ALA A 101 -14.17 25.29 -8.43
CA ALA A 101 -14.05 26.38 -9.40
C ALA A 101 -15.41 26.98 -9.78
N ILE A 102 -16.49 26.18 -9.76
CA ILE A 102 -17.86 26.65 -9.99
C ILE A 102 -18.44 27.34 -8.75
N ALA A 103 -18.22 26.78 -7.56
CA ALA A 103 -18.81 27.29 -6.32
C ALA A 103 -18.13 28.57 -5.81
N LEU A 104 -16.82 28.72 -6.01
CA LEU A 104 -16.04 29.83 -5.46
C LEU A 104 -16.46 31.22 -5.96
N PRO A 105 -16.73 31.44 -7.27
CA PRO A 105 -17.24 32.71 -7.76
C PRO A 105 -18.63 33.05 -7.23
N ILE A 106 -19.50 32.05 -7.04
CA ILE A 106 -20.83 32.23 -6.46
C ILE A 106 -20.70 32.68 -5.00
N LEU A 107 -19.80 32.06 -4.24
CA LEU A 107 -19.55 32.40 -2.84
C LEU A 107 -18.95 33.80 -2.67
N LEU A 108 -17.90 34.12 -3.43
CA LEU A 108 -17.11 35.35 -3.25
C LEU A 108 -17.69 36.56 -3.95
N ALA A 109 -18.19 36.38 -5.17
CA ALA A 109 -18.66 37.46 -6.03
C ALA A 109 -20.20 37.51 -6.15
N GLY A 110 -20.93 36.56 -5.55
CA GLY A 110 -22.39 36.56 -5.58
C GLY A 110 -22.97 36.33 -6.97
N LEU A 111 -22.22 35.71 -7.88
CA LEU A 111 -22.60 35.46 -9.28
C LEU A 111 -23.66 34.35 -9.43
N GLY A 112 -24.49 34.14 -8.42
CA GLY A 112 -25.56 33.15 -8.42
C GLY A 112 -26.67 33.51 -9.42
N VAL A 113 -27.30 32.49 -9.99
CA VAL A 113 -28.45 32.63 -10.90
C VAL A 113 -29.77 32.69 -10.11
N SER A 114 -29.73 32.59 -8.78
CA SER A 114 -30.92 32.58 -7.92
C SER A 114 -31.43 33.98 -7.59
N VAL A 115 -32.73 34.05 -7.30
CA VAL A 115 -33.44 35.30 -6.96
C VAL A 115 -32.94 35.90 -5.64
N ASP A 116 -32.43 35.07 -4.72
CA ASP A 116 -31.85 35.50 -3.44
C ASP A 116 -30.34 35.22 -3.36
N SER A 117 -29.57 36.28 -3.08
CA SER A 117 -28.10 36.22 -2.97
C SER A 117 -27.62 35.59 -1.67
N HIS A 118 -28.43 35.63 -0.61
CA HIS A 118 -28.10 35.00 0.66
C HIS A 118 -28.14 33.48 0.53
N THR A 119 -29.25 32.93 0.03
CA THR A 119 -29.43 31.50 -0.26
C THR A 119 -28.35 30.98 -1.22
N SER A 120 -27.99 31.76 -2.25
CA SER A 120 -26.93 31.39 -3.19
C SER A 120 -25.56 31.21 -2.51
N ARG A 121 -25.22 32.09 -1.55
CA ARG A 121 -23.95 32.01 -0.82
C ARG A 121 -23.94 30.85 0.15
N GLU A 122 -25.07 30.60 0.83
CA GLU A 122 -25.22 29.44 1.71
C GLU A 122 -25.03 28.13 0.93
N MET A 123 -25.73 27.95 -0.19
CA MET A 123 -25.56 26.78 -1.06
C MET A 123 -24.12 26.64 -1.57
N ALA A 124 -23.52 27.73 -2.05
CA ALA A 124 -22.14 27.72 -2.52
C ALA A 124 -21.14 27.35 -1.41
N SER A 125 -21.40 27.74 -0.16
CA SER A 125 -20.55 27.38 0.98
C SER A 125 -20.57 25.88 1.27
N PHE A 126 -21.74 25.23 1.13
CA PHE A 126 -21.86 23.77 1.23
C PHE A 126 -21.13 23.06 0.10
N ASP A 127 -21.26 23.55 -1.14
CA ASP A 127 -20.54 22.99 -2.29
C ASP A 127 -19.03 23.11 -2.14
N VAL A 128 -18.52 24.25 -1.66
CA VAL A 128 -17.10 24.43 -1.34
C VAL A 128 -16.66 23.42 -0.27
N ALA A 129 -17.44 23.24 0.80
CA ALA A 129 -17.11 22.28 1.86
C ALA A 129 -17.04 20.84 1.34
N LEU A 130 -18.00 20.44 0.50
CA LEU A 130 -18.03 19.12 -0.14
C LEU A 130 -16.85 18.93 -1.09
N ALA A 131 -16.58 19.90 -1.95
CA ALA A 131 -15.45 19.87 -2.88
C ALA A 131 -14.11 19.69 -2.14
N VAL A 132 -13.90 20.45 -1.06
CA VAL A 132 -12.71 20.31 -0.20
C VAL A 132 -12.66 18.92 0.45
N GLY A 133 -13.77 18.43 1.00
CA GLY A 133 -13.85 17.08 1.57
C GLY A 133 -13.49 15.97 0.57
N PHE A 134 -13.98 16.09 -0.67
CA PHE A 134 -13.69 15.15 -1.75
C PHE A 134 -12.24 15.24 -2.27
N ALA A 135 -11.66 16.44 -2.35
CA ALA A 135 -10.24 16.63 -2.65
C ALA A 135 -9.35 15.98 -1.58
N LEU A 136 -9.70 16.16 -0.29
CA LEU A 136 -9.01 15.50 0.82
C LEU A 136 -9.14 13.97 0.75
N ALA A 137 -10.31 13.45 0.35
CA ALA A 137 -10.51 12.03 0.12
C ALA A 137 -9.69 11.49 -1.05
N ALA A 138 -9.47 12.29 -2.11
CA ALA A 138 -8.59 11.94 -3.23
C ALA A 138 -7.12 11.86 -2.80
N TRP A 139 -6.65 12.82 -1.98
CA TRP A 139 -5.29 12.80 -1.41
C TRP A 139 -5.07 11.68 -0.39
N ARG A 140 -6.05 11.41 0.48
CA ARG A 140 -6.00 10.33 1.48
C ARG A 140 -7.18 9.37 1.28
N PRO A 141 -7.07 8.38 0.37
CA PRO A 141 -8.18 7.48 0.04
C PRO A 141 -8.59 6.54 1.18
N GLU A 142 -7.77 6.41 2.21
CA GLU A 142 -8.17 5.77 3.48
C GLU A 142 -9.44 6.43 4.06
N ARG A 143 -9.61 7.74 3.83
CA ARG A 143 -10.77 8.52 4.26
C ARG A 143 -11.94 8.47 3.27
N ALA A 144 -11.76 7.95 2.06
CA ALA A 144 -12.84 7.89 1.07
C ALA A 144 -14.07 7.12 1.59
N ARG A 145 -13.86 6.11 2.45
CA ARG A 145 -14.94 5.37 3.12
C ARG A 145 -15.76 6.23 4.09
N ALA A 146 -15.16 7.24 4.72
CA ALA A 146 -15.85 8.13 5.64
C ALA A 146 -16.78 9.11 4.90
N PHE A 147 -16.39 9.55 3.69
CA PHE A 147 -17.18 10.47 2.88
C PHE A 147 -18.22 9.79 1.98
N LEU A 148 -18.13 8.46 1.81
CA LEU A 148 -19.03 7.69 0.95
C LEU A 148 -20.52 7.81 1.33
N PRO A 149 -20.94 7.65 2.61
CA PRO A 149 -22.35 7.74 2.97
C PRO A 149 -22.92 9.14 2.68
N VAL A 150 -22.14 10.18 2.98
CA VAL A 150 -22.50 11.58 2.70
C VAL A 150 -22.71 11.80 1.21
N ALA A 151 -21.78 11.34 0.37
CA ALA A 151 -21.89 11.45 -1.08
C ALA A 151 -23.09 10.69 -1.65
N LEU A 152 -23.40 9.50 -1.11
CA LEU A 152 -24.56 8.71 -1.52
C LEU A 152 -25.89 9.39 -1.16
N VAL A 153 -26.04 9.85 0.08
CA VAL A 153 -27.25 10.55 0.52
C VAL A 153 -27.44 11.81 -0.31
N LEU A 154 -26.38 12.59 -0.52
CA LEU A 154 -26.41 13.77 -1.38
C LEU A 154 -26.88 13.42 -2.80
N ALA A 155 -26.29 12.39 -3.43
CA ALA A 155 -26.67 11.96 -4.77
C ALA A 155 -28.14 11.50 -4.86
N VAL A 156 -28.64 10.79 -3.85
CA VAL A 156 -30.05 10.36 -3.78
C VAL A 156 -30.98 11.56 -3.63
N CYS A 157 -30.67 12.49 -2.72
CA CYS A 157 -31.47 13.69 -2.53
C CYS A 157 -31.52 14.54 -3.82
N LEU A 158 -30.37 14.78 -4.46
CA LEU A 158 -30.29 15.55 -5.71
C LEU A 158 -31.01 14.87 -6.87
N ALA A 159 -30.93 13.54 -6.97
CA ALA A 159 -31.68 12.79 -7.97
C ALA A 159 -33.20 12.92 -7.72
N GLY A 160 -33.64 12.82 -6.46
CA GLY A 160 -35.03 13.01 -6.07
C GLY A 160 -35.55 14.40 -6.41
N THR A 161 -34.84 15.46 -6.03
CA THR A 161 -35.24 16.84 -6.34
C THR A 161 -35.21 17.11 -7.85
N SER A 162 -34.24 16.57 -8.59
CA SER A 162 -34.21 16.67 -10.05
C SER A 162 -35.44 16.04 -10.71
N VAL A 163 -35.91 14.88 -10.22
CA VAL A 163 -37.15 14.26 -10.74
C VAL A 163 -38.36 15.17 -10.48
N VAL A 164 -38.42 15.81 -9.31
CA VAL A 164 -39.49 16.76 -8.98
C VAL A 164 -39.45 17.98 -9.90
N ASP A 165 -38.27 18.55 -10.14
CA ASP A 165 -38.11 19.72 -11.03
C ASP A 165 -38.48 19.40 -12.48
N ILE A 166 -38.09 18.22 -12.98
CA ILE A 166 -38.48 17.73 -14.31
C ILE A 166 -40.00 17.57 -14.39
N ALA A 167 -40.63 16.98 -13.37
CA ALA A 167 -42.08 16.81 -13.33
C ALA A 167 -42.83 18.16 -13.30
N ASN A 168 -42.23 19.18 -12.68
CA ASN A 168 -42.78 20.53 -12.59
C ASN A 168 -42.41 21.42 -13.79
N SER A 169 -41.66 20.92 -14.78
CA SER A 169 -41.23 21.68 -15.97
C SER A 169 -40.34 22.90 -15.65
N THR A 170 -39.58 22.87 -14.56
CA THR A 170 -38.86 24.04 -14.01
C THR A 170 -37.37 24.11 -14.37
N THR A 171 -36.86 23.38 -15.36
CA THR A 171 -35.39 23.24 -15.50
C THR A 171 -34.71 24.26 -16.43
N ALA A 172 -33.74 24.99 -15.85
CA ALA A 172 -32.69 25.70 -16.58
C ALA A 172 -31.43 24.81 -16.62
N LEU A 173 -30.84 24.62 -17.81
CA LEU A 173 -29.67 23.75 -18.11
C LEU A 173 -28.47 23.88 -17.15
N VAL A 174 -28.32 25.04 -16.49
CA VAL A 174 -27.22 25.32 -15.56
C VAL A 174 -27.38 24.59 -14.22
N HIS A 175 -28.60 24.33 -13.75
CA HIS A 175 -28.85 23.61 -12.49
C HIS A 175 -28.58 22.09 -12.62
N GLU A 176 -28.83 21.52 -13.80
CA GLU A 176 -28.62 20.09 -14.05
C GLU A 176 -27.13 19.69 -14.03
N ALA A 177 -26.23 20.62 -14.36
CA ALA A 177 -24.79 20.36 -14.38
C ALA A 177 -24.21 20.12 -12.97
N GLY A 178 -24.67 20.86 -11.97
CA GLY A 178 -24.27 20.66 -10.57
C GLY A 178 -24.75 19.32 -10.00
N HIS A 179 -25.99 18.94 -10.33
CA HIS A 179 -26.57 17.66 -9.94
C HIS A 179 -25.81 16.48 -10.56
N LEU A 180 -25.46 16.56 -11.85
CA LEU A 180 -24.68 15.54 -12.53
C LEU A 180 -23.28 15.37 -11.90
N ALA A 181 -22.62 16.48 -11.56
CA ALA A 181 -21.31 16.45 -10.92
C ALA A 181 -21.32 15.67 -9.60
N ALA A 182 -22.32 15.91 -8.74
CA ALA A 182 -22.46 15.21 -7.47
C ALA A 182 -22.68 13.69 -7.62
N VAL A 183 -23.50 13.28 -8.59
CA VAL A 183 -23.73 11.85 -8.88
C VAL A 183 -22.46 11.16 -9.40
N VAL A 184 -21.74 11.82 -10.31
CA VAL A 184 -20.44 11.34 -10.81
C VAL A 184 -19.45 11.20 -9.66
N GLN A 185 -19.39 12.18 -8.76
CA GLN A 185 -18.50 12.17 -7.60
C GLN A 185 -18.79 11.00 -6.64
N ALA A 186 -20.07 10.73 -6.37
CA ALA A 186 -20.49 9.59 -5.56
C ALA A 186 -20.09 8.26 -6.20
N GLY A 187 -20.29 8.10 -7.51
CA GLY A 187 -19.87 6.92 -8.26
C GLY A 187 -18.36 6.70 -8.24
N LEU A 188 -17.57 7.77 -8.41
CA LEU A 188 -16.11 7.72 -8.35
C LEU A 188 -15.59 7.34 -6.97
N LEU A 189 -16.15 7.92 -5.89
CA LEU A 189 -15.78 7.58 -4.51
C LEU A 189 -16.13 6.13 -4.16
N TRP A 190 -17.27 5.65 -4.63
CA TRP A 190 -17.68 4.25 -4.47
C TRP A 190 -16.72 3.28 -5.16
N ALA A 191 -16.38 3.57 -6.41
CA ALA A 191 -15.40 2.78 -7.16
C ALA A 191 -14.03 2.78 -6.46
N LEU A 192 -13.58 3.94 -5.97
CA LEU A 192 -12.32 4.08 -5.24
C LEU A 192 -12.33 3.30 -3.91
N GLY A 193 -13.42 3.36 -3.16
CA GLY A 193 -13.59 2.65 -1.88
C GLY A 193 -13.54 1.12 -2.00
N ARG A 194 -14.02 0.57 -3.13
CA ARG A 194 -13.96 -0.87 -3.41
C ARG A 194 -12.55 -1.35 -3.74
N THR A 195 -11.77 -0.56 -4.48
CA THR A 195 -10.39 -0.95 -4.85
C THR A 195 -9.42 -1.06 -3.66
N GLY A 196 -9.73 -0.46 -2.51
CA GLY A 196 -8.91 -0.56 -1.29
C GLY A 196 -9.36 -1.63 -0.29
N GLY A 197 -10.39 -2.43 -0.60
CA GLY A 197 -10.90 -3.51 0.27
C GLY A 197 -10.13 -4.82 0.14
N ASP A 198 -9.65 -5.13 -1.06
CA ASP A 198 -9.07 -6.44 -1.40
C ASP A 198 -7.62 -6.64 -0.92
N ASP A 199 -6.94 -5.58 -0.50
CA ASP A 199 -5.52 -5.62 -0.11
C ASP A 199 -5.30 -5.76 1.40
N ARG A 200 -6.32 -6.10 2.21
CA ARG A 200 -6.04 -6.58 3.58
C ARG A 200 -5.59 -8.04 3.44
N PRO A 201 -4.30 -8.37 3.65
CA PRO A 201 -3.97 -9.75 3.95
C PRO A 201 -4.79 -10.07 5.20
N LEU A 202 -5.67 -11.06 5.11
CA LEU A 202 -6.10 -11.79 6.29
C LEU A 202 -4.81 -12.36 6.84
N THR A 203 -4.14 -11.65 7.75
CA THR A 203 -3.06 -12.22 8.54
C THR A 203 -3.71 -13.43 9.20
N PRO A 204 -3.33 -14.67 8.83
CA PRO A 204 -3.75 -15.80 9.62
C PRO A 204 -3.08 -15.53 10.95
N ALA A 205 -3.89 -15.19 11.96
CA ALA A 205 -3.42 -15.20 13.32
C ALA A 205 -2.87 -16.60 13.54
N LEU A 206 -1.54 -16.73 13.55
CA LEU A 206 -0.85 -17.91 14.05
C LEU A 206 -1.29 -18.04 15.49
N ALA A 207 -2.34 -18.83 15.70
CA ALA A 207 -2.72 -19.29 17.01
C ALA A 207 -1.53 -20.08 17.54
N ALA A 208 -1.00 -19.57 18.67
CA ALA A 208 -0.24 -20.26 19.69
C ALA A 208 -0.55 -21.77 19.71
N GLY A 209 0.42 -22.68 19.82
CA GLY A 209 1.43 -22.67 20.86
C GLY A 209 1.24 -23.94 21.68
N ARG A 210 2.30 -24.76 21.72
CA ARG A 210 2.63 -25.82 22.70
C ARG A 210 1.48 -26.56 23.39
N GLY A 211 1.30 -27.81 22.98
CA GLY A 211 0.96 -28.94 23.84
C GLY A 211 1.94 -30.06 23.53
#